data_AF-A0A7Y1STC9-F1
#
_entry.id   AF-A0A7Y1STC9-F1
#
_cell.length_a   1.000
_cell.length_b   1.000
_cell.length_c   1.000
_cell.angle_alpha   90.00
_cell.angle_beta   90.00
_cell.angle_gamma   90.00
#
_symmetry.space_group_name_H-M   'P 1'
#
loop_
_entity.id
_entity.type
_entity.pdbx_description
1 polymer ?
#
loop_
_entity_poly.entity_id
_entity_poly.type
_entity_poly.pdbx_seq_one_letter_code
_entity_poly.pdbx_strand_id
1 'polypeptide(L)' 'MTKTAEVPFALVDRNDLAPLCPHCKAQLNEVYRKGKGFPLGQGRTLMYFCPNCLKVLGFAQGRVF' A
#
# COMPACT_ATOMS: atom_id res chain seq x y z
N MET A 1 24.04 -14.17 -35.88
CA MET A 1 23.20 -13.18 -35.19
C MET A 1 22.38 -13.92 -34.13
N THR A 2 22.87 -13.97 -32.90
CA THR A 2 22.21 -14.70 -31.79
C THR A 2 21.13 -13.80 -31.18
N LYS A 3 19.88 -14.21 -31.37
CA LYS A 3 18.67 -13.61 -30.82
C LYS A 3 18.70 -13.77 -29.30
N THR A 4 18.98 -12.69 -28.56
CA THR A 4 18.82 -12.64 -27.10
C THR A 4 17.36 -12.94 -26.79
N ALA A 5 17.09 -14.11 -26.20
CA ALA A 5 15.77 -14.43 -25.69
C ALA A 5 15.53 -13.52 -24.47
N GLU A 6 14.76 -12.45 -24.66
CA GLU A 6 14.21 -11.66 -23.57
C GLU A 6 13.38 -12.58 -22.70
N VAL A 7 13.89 -12.89 -21.50
CA VAL A 7 13.12 -13.59 -20.49
C VAL A 7 11.97 -12.65 -20.10
N PRO A 8 10.70 -13.03 -20.30
CA PRO A 8 9.58 -12.19 -19.91
C PRO A 8 9.64 -11.97 -18.40
N PHE A 9 9.43 -10.74 -17.95
CA PHE A 9 9.37 -10.44 -16.53
C PHE A 9 8.28 -11.30 -15.88
N ALA A 10 8.63 -12.06 -14.85
CA ALA A 10 7.70 -12.90 -14.13
C ALA A 10 7.09 -12.08 -12.97
N LEU A 11 5.75 -11.96 -12.96
CA LEU A 11 5.02 -11.46 -11.80
C LEU A 11 4.89 -12.61 -10.80
N VAL A 12 5.40 -12.40 -9.58
CA VAL A 12 5.35 -13.40 -8.51
C VAL A 12 4.74 -12.75 -7.28
N ASP A 13 3.65 -13.33 -6.79
CA ASP A 13 3.00 -12.88 -5.56
C ASP A 13 3.78 -13.38 -4.34
N ARG A 14 4.25 -12.45 -3.52
CA ARG A 14 5.05 -12.71 -2.30
C ARG A 14 4.43 -12.04 -1.09
N ASN A 15 3.45 -12.72 -0.49
CA ASN A 15 2.75 -12.25 0.71
C ASN A 15 3.58 -12.43 2.01
N ASP A 16 4.71 -13.12 1.93
CA ASP A 16 5.66 -13.35 3.04
C ASP A 16 6.58 -12.15 3.30
N LEU A 17 6.68 -11.22 2.35
CA LEU A 17 7.58 -10.09 2.45
C LEU A 17 6.86 -8.90 3.10
N ALA A 18 7.42 -8.40 4.21
CA ALA A 18 6.99 -7.14 4.78
C ALA A 18 7.59 -5.96 3.98
N PRO A 19 6.78 -5.01 3.48
CA PRO A 19 7.28 -3.90 2.70
C PRO A 19 8.10 -2.93 3.57
N LEU A 20 8.96 -2.14 2.94
CA LEU A 20 9.66 -1.05 3.61
C LEU A 20 8.89 0.27 3.43
N CYS A 21 8.92 1.12 4.46
CA CYS A 21 8.38 2.47 4.33
C CYS A 21 9.23 3.29 3.33
N PRO A 22 8.62 3.92 2.31
CA PRO A 22 9.35 4.72 1.33
C PRO A 22 10.01 5.97 1.93
N HIS A 23 9.59 6.39 3.13
CA HIS A 23 10.08 7.62 3.74
C HIS A 23 11.13 7.43 4.82
N CYS A 24 11.03 6.38 5.63
CA CYS A 24 12.01 6.11 6.70
C CYS A 24 12.77 4.80 6.53
N LYS A 25 12.47 4.02 5.49
CA LYS A 25 13.08 2.72 5.17
C LYS A 25 12.94 1.66 6.27
N ALA A 26 12.15 1.93 7.31
CA ALA A 26 11.81 0.95 8.33
C ALA A 26 10.84 -0.10 7.77
N GLN A 27 10.93 -1.32 8.29
CA GLN A 27 10.04 -2.42 7.93
C GLN A 27 8.60 -2.13 8.41
N LEU A 28 7.62 -2.32 7.53
CA LEU A 28 6.20 -2.13 7.81
C LEU A 28 5.54 -3.47 8.09
N ASN A 29 5.68 -3.95 9.32
CA ASN A 29 4.95 -5.15 9.79
C ASN A 29 3.46 -4.85 10.04
N GLU A 30 3.14 -3.58 10.27
CA GLU A 30 1.78 -3.07 10.40
C GLU A 30 1.67 -1.67 9.78
N VAL A 31 0.44 -1.30 9.43
CA VAL A 31 0.10 0.02 8.87
C VAL A 31 -1.06 0.60 9.65
N TYR A 32 -0.90 1.82 10.14
CA TYR A 32 -1.97 2.50 10.86
C TYR A 32 -2.93 3.13 9.87
N ARG A 33 -4.21 3.16 10.26
CA ARG A 33 -5.26 3.80 9.46
C ARG A 33 -6.06 4.81 10.27
N LYS A 34 -6.44 5.91 9.63
CA LYS A 34 -7.36 6.91 10.18
C LYS A 34 -8.51 7.11 9.22
N GLY A 35 -9.72 6.75 9.64
CA GLY A 35 -10.93 7.02 8.87
C GLY A 35 -11.44 8.44 9.10
N LYS A 36 -11.88 9.10 8.03
CA LYS A 36 -12.64 10.35 8.08
C LYS A 36 -13.92 10.16 7.25
N GLY A 37 -15.08 10.27 7.90
CA GLY A 37 -16.39 10.12 7.27
C GLY A 37 -17.51 10.03 8.32
N PHE A 38 -18.70 10.52 7.97
CA PHE A 38 -19.90 10.37 8.79
C PHE A 38 -20.43 8.93 8.73
N PRO A 39 -21.06 8.40 9.79
CA PRO A 39 -21.62 7.05 9.79
C PRO A 39 -22.76 6.83 8.77
N LEU A 40 -23.31 7.91 8.18
CA LEU A 40 -24.46 7.87 7.28
C LEU A 40 -24.10 8.43 5.88
N GLY A 41 -23.97 7.54 4.89
CA GLY A 41 -24.17 7.86 3.46
C GLY A 41 -23.00 8.46 2.66
N GLN A 42 -21.95 9.02 3.26
CA GLN A 42 -20.78 9.50 2.51
C GLN A 42 -19.60 8.54 2.65
N GLY A 43 -19.06 8.11 1.50
CA GLY A 43 -18.00 7.11 1.38
C GLY A 43 -16.87 7.33 2.39
N ARG A 44 -16.50 6.25 3.09
CA ARG A 44 -15.46 6.29 4.11
C ARG A 44 -14.10 6.49 3.43
N THR A 45 -13.45 7.61 3.70
CA THR A 45 -12.05 7.83 3.31
C THR A 45 -11.16 7.32 4.43
N LEU A 46 -10.33 6.33 4.12
CA LEU A 46 -9.30 5.78 5.00
C LEU A 46 -7.94 6.34 4.59
N MET A 47 -7.23 6.95 5.52
CA MET A 47 -5.85 7.36 5.35
C MET A 47 -4.95 6.31 6.00
N TYR A 48 -4.01 5.74 5.25
CA TYR A 48 -2.99 4.82 5.76
C TYR A 48 -1.68 5.57 5.98
N PHE A 49 -1.00 5.31 7.09
CA PHE A 49 0.26 5.98 7.44
C PHE A 49 1.21 5.05 8.19
N CYS A 50 2.50 5.35 8.10
CA CYS A 50 3.56 4.56 8.73
C CYS A 50 3.55 4.75 10.25
N PRO A 51 3.65 3.67 11.06
CA PRO A 51 3.73 3.80 12.53
C PRO A 51 5.05 4.44 12.99
N ASN A 52 6.15 4.23 12.27
CA ASN A 52 7.48 4.71 12.67
C ASN A 52 7.69 6.20 12.42
N CYS A 53 7.30 6.70 11.24
CA CYS A 53 7.54 8.09 10.86
C CYS A 53 6.28 8.94 10.68
N LEU A 54 5.09 8.36 10.89
CA LEU A 54 3.78 9.00 10.80
C LEU A 54 3.42 9.61 9.44
N LYS A 55 4.25 9.40 8.41
CA LYS A 55 3.99 9.86 7.04
C LYS A 55 2.94 9.02 6.35
N VAL A 56 2.14 9.68 5.53
CA VAL A 56 1.01 9.08 4.81
C VAL A 56 1.55 8.17 3.69
N LEU A 57 1.08 6.92 3.68
CA LEU A 57 1.41 5.92 2.66
C LEU A 57 0.39 5.91 1.52
N GLY A 58 -0.88 6.26 1.81
CA GLY A 58 -1.91 6.34 0.80
C GLY A 58 -3.30 6.58 1.39
N PHE A 59 -4.26 6.77 0.49
CA PHE A 59 -5.68 6.90 0.83
C PHE A 59 -6.46 5.79 0.13
N ALA A 60 -7.42 5.18 0.83
CA ALA A 60 -8.44 4.35 0.22
C ALA A 60 -9.79 5.02 0.41
N GLN A 61 -10.55 5.14 -0.67
CA GLN A 61 -11.93 5.59 -0.62
C GLN A 61 -12.80 4.37 -0.89
N GLY A 62 -13.58 3.96 0.12
CA GLY A 62 -14.59 2.93 -0.10
C GLY A 62 -15.68 3.49 -1.02
N ARG A 63 -15.80 2.95 -2.23
CA ARG A 63 -17.03 3.13 -3.02
C ARG A 63 -18.09 2.26 -2.38
N VAL A 64 -19.07 2.88 -1.75
CA VAL A 64 -20.30 2.20 -1.33
C VAL A 64 -21.16 2.14 -2.59
N PHE A 65 -21.50 0.93 -3.05
CA PHE A 65 -22.51 0.74 -4.09
C PHE A 65 -23.90 0.99 -3.52
#